data_AF-A0A8T4JAK1-F1
#
_entry.id   AF-A0A8T4JAK1-F1
#
_cell.length_a   1.000
_cell.length_b   1.000
_cell.length_c   1.000
_cell.angle_alpha   90.00
_cell.angle_beta   90.00
_cell.angle_gamma   90.00
#
_symmetry.space_group_name_H-M   'P 1'
#
loop_
_entity.id
_entity.type
_entity.pdbx_description
1 polymer ?
#
loop_
_entity_poly.entity_id
_entity_poly.type
_entity_poly.pdbx_seq_one_letter_code
_entity_poly.pdbx_strand_id
1 'polypeptide(L)' 'EILITDTEEVAEKSVHNKEKILELIGKIDSGEGVEYQKIITESGLSENEVDSIIQDLLETGTCFEPLPGKIKRL' A
#
# COMPACT_ATOMS: atom_id res chain seq x y z
N GLU A 1 -13.40 26.80 22.36
CA GLU A 1 -12.51 26.25 21.33
C GLU A 1 -13.01 24.87 20.92
N ILE A 2 -13.22 24.64 19.63
CA ILE A 2 -13.48 23.29 19.12
C ILE A 2 -12.11 22.72 18.75
N LEU A 3 -11.67 21.72 19.51
CA LEU A 3 -10.42 21.01 19.30
C LEU A 3 -10.62 20.05 18.12
N ILE A 4 -10.46 20.54 16.90
CA ILE A 4 -10.32 19.71 15.69
C ILE A 4 -8.93 19.97 15.17
N THR A 5 -7.99 19.07 15.42
CA THR A 5 -6.72 18.97 14.68
C THR A 5 -5.99 17.79 15.29
N ASP A 6 -6.04 16.62 14.66
CA ASP A 6 -5.03 15.54 14.73
C ASP A 6 -5.58 14.27 14.02
N THR A 7 -6.90 14.05 14.04
CA THR A 7 -7.50 12.82 13.49
C THR A 7 -7.66 12.83 11.96
N GLU A 8 -7.92 13.99 11.33
CA GLU A 8 -8.17 14.07 9.88
C GLU A 8 -6.89 14.01 9.03
N GLU A 9 -5.77 14.59 9.50
CA GLU A 9 -4.52 14.62 8.73
C GLU A 9 -3.89 13.23 8.55
N VAL A 10 -4.02 12.36 9.56
CA VAL A 10 -3.49 10.99 9.54
C VAL A 10 -4.31 10.11 8.60
N ALA A 11 -5.62 10.31 8.54
CA ALA A 11 -6.51 9.58 7.66
C ALA A 11 -6.24 9.92 6.18
N GLU A 12 -6.09 11.20 5.85
CA GLU A 12 -5.81 11.65 4.48
C GLU A 12 -4.45 11.15 3.96
N LYS A 13 -3.40 11.22 4.78
CA LYS A 13 -2.07 10.64 4.44
C LYS A 13 -2.16 9.14 4.16
N SER A 14 -2.95 8.42 4.96
CA SER A 14 -3.12 6.98 4.80
C SER A 14 -3.82 6.62 3.49
N VAL A 15 -4.85 7.37 3.10
CA VAL A 15 -5.54 7.18 1.81
C VAL A 15 -4.60 7.45 0.64
N HIS A 16 -3.86 8.55 0.68
CA HIS A 16 -2.92 8.90 -0.39
C HIS A 16 -1.81 7.85 -0.56
N ASN A 17 -1.26 7.34 0.54
CA ASN A 17 -0.23 6.31 0.49
C ASN A 17 -0.76 4.98 -0.06
N LYS A 18 -2.01 4.60 0.25
CA LYS A 18 -2.67 3.41 -0.33
C LYS A 18 -2.81 3.54 -1.85
N GLU A 19 -3.30 4.67 -2.35
CA GLU A 19 -3.42 4.92 -3.78
C GLU A 19 -2.07 4.87 -4.49
N LYS A 20 -1.04 5.49 -3.90
CA LYS A 20 0.34 5.45 -4.40
C LYS A 20 0.87 4.02 -4.53
N ILE A 21 0.65 3.18 -3.52
CA ILE A 21 1.09 1.77 -3.54
C ILE A 21 0.34 0.97 -4.61
N LEU A 22 -0.98 1.16 -4.75
CA LEU A 22 -1.77 0.51 -5.79
C LEU A 22 -1.32 0.88 -7.21
N GLU A 23 -1.09 2.18 -7.43
CA GLU A 23 -0.53 2.66 -8.71
C GLU A 23 0.85 2.08 -8.97
N LEU A 24 1.71 2.04 -7.94
CA LEU A 24 3.06 1.50 -8.04
C LEU A 24 3.02 0.03 -8.45
N ILE A 25 2.24 -0.80 -7.75
CA ILE A 25 2.08 -2.22 -8.07
C ILE A 25 1.63 -2.38 -9.51
N GLY A 26 0.61 -1.63 -9.96
CA GLY A 26 0.14 -1.69 -11.34
C GLY A 26 1.16 -1.26 -12.39
N LYS A 27 2.08 -0.34 -12.04
CA LYS A 27 3.14 0.15 -12.95
C LYS A 27 4.30 -0.84 -13.08
N ILE A 28 4.66 -1.54 -12.00
CA ILE A 28 5.86 -2.40 -11.96
C ILE A 28 5.56 -3.90 -12.01
N ASP A 29 4.28 -4.30 -11.95
CA ASP A 29 3.84 -5.67 -12.18
C ASP A 29 4.05 -6.09 -13.64
N SER A 30 4.82 -7.14 -13.85
CA SER A 30 5.08 -7.76 -15.17
C SER A 30 4.13 -8.92 -15.49
N GLY A 31 3.14 -9.17 -14.63
CA GLY A 31 2.15 -10.24 -14.78
C GLY A 31 2.20 -11.31 -13.69
N GLU A 32 3.25 -11.36 -12.88
CA GLU A 32 3.45 -12.36 -11.81
C GLU A 32 3.21 -11.80 -10.39
N GLY A 33 2.86 -10.52 -10.29
CA GLY A 33 2.88 -9.80 -9.03
C GLY A 33 4.26 -9.22 -8.73
N VAL A 34 4.29 -8.32 -7.75
CA VAL A 34 5.43 -7.50 -7.38
C VAL A 34 5.98 -7.96 -6.05
N GLU A 35 7.30 -8.15 -5.97
CA GLU A 35 7.96 -8.49 -4.71
C GLU A 35 7.75 -7.39 -3.66
N TYR A 36 7.41 -7.79 -2.43
CA TYR A 36 7.20 -6.88 -1.31
C TYR A 36 8.39 -5.94 -1.08
N GLN A 37 9.61 -6.46 -1.16
CA GLN A 37 10.85 -5.67 -1.05
C GLN A 37 10.98 -4.61 -2.15
N LYS A 38 10.50 -4.91 -3.35
CA LYS A 38 10.48 -3.96 -4.47
C LYS A 38 9.46 -2.85 -4.22
N ILE A 39 8.30 -3.18 -3.64
CA ILE A 39 7.29 -2.18 -3.25
C ILE A 39 7.87 -1.21 -2.21
N ILE A 40 8.58 -1.71 -1.19
CA ILE A 40 9.25 -0.85 -0.20
C ILE A 40 10.25 0.08 -0.88
N THR A 41 11.13 -0.48 -1.71
CA THR A 41 12.21 0.26 -2.37
C THR A 41 11.68 1.35 -3.30
N GLU A 42 10.68 1.02 -4.13
CA GLU A 42 10.15 1.94 -5.15
C GLU A 42 9.11 2.92 -4.58
N SER A 43 8.43 2.59 -3.47
CA SER A 43 7.46 3.49 -2.85
C SER A 43 8.11 4.64 -2.08
N GLY A 44 9.33 4.44 -1.58
CA GLY A 44 10.01 5.37 -0.68
C GLY A 44 9.31 5.55 0.67
N LEU A 45 8.41 4.63 1.03
CA LEU A 45 7.75 4.59 2.33
C LEU A 45 8.53 3.68 3.29
N SER A 46 8.28 3.85 4.59
CA SER A 46 8.86 2.94 5.58
C SER A 46 8.23 1.54 5.48
N GLU A 47 8.97 0.51 5.89
CA GLU A 47 8.48 -0.87 5.89
C GLU A 47 7.17 -1.02 6.66
N ASN A 48 7.04 -0.36 7.81
CA ASN A 48 5.81 -0.39 8.62
C ASN A 48 4.61 0.22 7.89
N GLU A 49 4.80 1.32 7.14
CA GLU A 49 3.72 1.92 6.37
C GLU A 49 3.30 1.02 5.21
N VAL A 50 4.27 0.43 4.50
CA VAL A 50 3.98 -0.51 3.42
C VAL A 50 3.27 -1.74 3.96
N ASP A 51 3.73 -2.31 5.07
CA ASP A 51 3.13 -3.49 5.71
C ASP A 51 1.66 -3.25 6.03
N SER A 52 1.36 -2.15 6.74
CA SER A 52 0.00 -1.77 7.09
C SER A 52 -0.89 -1.55 5.87
N ILE A 53 -0.36 -0.92 4.81
CA ILE A 53 -1.11 -0.68 3.58
C ILE A 53 -1.37 -1.99 2.83
N ILE A 54 -0.35 -2.81 2.65
CA ILE A 54 -0.47 -4.07 1.92
C ILE A 54 -1.42 -5.01 2.64
N GLN A 55 -1.35 -5.09 3.97
CA GLN A 55 -2.28 -5.89 4.75
C GLN A 55 -3.74 -5.42 4.56
N ASP A 56 -4.01 -4.12 4.63
CA ASP A 56 -5.35 -3.58 4.35
C ASP A 56 -5.82 -3.86 2.91
N LEU A 57 -4.93 -3.73 1.93
CA LEU A 57 -5.26 -4.03 0.53
C LEU A 57 -5.56 -5.52 0.30
N LEU A 58 -4.89 -6.42 1.02
CA LEU A 58 -5.16 -7.86 1.01
C LEU A 58 -6.48 -8.19 1.72
N GLU A 59 -6.72 -7.60 2.89
CA GLU A 59 -7.95 -7.81 3.69
C GLU A 59 -9.20 -7.30 2.96
N THR A 60 -9.09 -6.16 2.26
CA THR A 60 -10.17 -5.59 1.44
C THR A 60 -10.39 -6.34 0.12
N GLY A 61 -9.47 -7.24 -0.26
CA GLY A 61 -9.50 -7.91 -1.56
C GLY A 61 -9.22 -6.98 -2.74
N THR A 62 -8.51 -5.87 -2.51
CA THR A 62 -8.02 -4.99 -3.60
C THR A 62 -6.74 -5.55 -4.23
N CYS A 63 -5.92 -6.21 -3.41
CA CYS A 63 -4.74 -6.95 -3.81
C CYS A 63 -4.87 -8.43 -3.39
N PHE A 64 -4.02 -9.27 -3.97
CA PHE A 64 -3.87 -10.66 -3.60
C PHE A 64 -2.40 -11.08 -3.72
N GLU A 65 -2.06 -12.19 -3.06
CA GLU A 65 -0.72 -12.76 -3.07
C GLU A 65 -0.70 -14.03 -3.94
N PRO A 66 -0.40 -13.93 -5.26
CA PRO A 66 -0.32 -15.12 -6.12
C PRO A 66 0.75 -16.12 -5.70
N LEU A 67 1.85 -15.62 -5.11
CA LEU A 67 3.00 -16.38 -4.64
C LEU A 67 3.54 -15.75 -3.35
N PRO A 68 4.13 -16.53 -2.43
CA PRO A 68 4.72 -16.00 -1.20
C PRO A 68 5.67 -14.82 -1.47
N GLY A 69 5.39 -13.67 -0.85
CA GLY A 69 6.13 -12.42 -0.99
C GLY A 69 5.84 -11.61 -2.25
N LYS A 70 4.90 -12.02 -3.11
CA LYS A 70 4.50 -11.27 -4.33
C LYS A 70 3.09 -10.73 -4.19
N ILE A 71 2.91 -9.41 -4.30
CA ILE A 71 1.61 -8.74 -4.23
C ILE A 71 1.16 -8.33 -5.62
N LYS A 72 -0.09 -8.62 -5.95
CA LYS A 72 -0.71 -8.26 -7.23
C LYS A 72 -2.06 -7.59 -7.00
N ARG A 73 -2.37 -6.59 -7.83
CA ARG A 73 -3.70 -5.96 -7.84
C ARG A 73 -4.70 -6.89 -8.53
N LEU A 74 -5.91 -7.00 -7.95
CA LEU A 74 -7.04 -7.73 -8.53
C LEU A 74 -7.60 -7.05 -9.80
#